data_AF-A0A370QGJ2-F1
#
_entry.id   AF-A0A370QGJ2-F1
#
_cell.length_a   1.000
_cell.length_b   1.000
_cell.length_c   1.000
_cell.angle_alpha   90.00
_cell.angle_beta   90.00
_cell.angle_gamma   90.00
#
_symmetry.space_group_name_H-M   'P 1'
#
loop_
_entity.id
_entity.type
_entity.pdbx_description
1 polymer ?
#
loop_
_entity_poly.entity_id
_entity_poly.type
_entity_poly.pdbx_seq_one_letter_code
_entity_poly.pdbx_strand_id
1 'polypeptide(L)' 'MITKSKGLRFFIIVGILSGFAIFIIAVMTFLISHGVTNLFMEREFMFPFDYVTKALIMGVVAGFLVGGGMWIQEYKKRN' A
#
# COMPACT_ATOMS: atom_id res chain seq x y z
N MET A 1 8.05 -28.40 -13.23
CA MET A 1 8.74 -27.81 -12.06
C MET A 1 9.03 -26.35 -12.32
N ILE A 2 8.18 -25.44 -11.84
CA ILE A 2 8.54 -24.02 -11.83
C ILE A 2 9.42 -23.83 -10.60
N THR A 3 10.67 -23.47 -10.85
CA THR A 3 11.66 -23.12 -9.84
C THR A 3 11.03 -22.17 -8.82
N LYS A 4 11.05 -22.54 -7.54
CA LYS A 4 10.58 -21.74 -6.37
C LYS A 4 10.91 -20.24 -6.47
N SER A 5 11.98 -19.89 -7.17
CA SER A 5 12.43 -18.52 -7.41
C SER A 5 11.47 -17.64 -8.21
N LYS A 6 10.68 -18.18 -9.16
CA LYS A 6 9.74 -17.35 -9.96
C LYS A 6 8.51 -16.91 -9.15
N GLY A 7 7.97 -17.79 -8.31
CA GLY A 7 6.83 -17.48 -7.44
C GLY A 7 7.18 -16.45 -6.36
N LEU A 8 8.37 -16.58 -5.76
CA LEU A 8 8.87 -15.61 -4.76
C LEU A 8 9.10 -14.23 -5.39
N ARG A 9 9.68 -14.17 -6.60
CA ARG A 9 9.87 -12.89 -7.32
C ARG A 9 8.54 -12.21 -7.64
N PHE A 10 7.53 -12.98 -8.05
CA PHE A 10 6.19 -12.44 -8.31
C PHE A 10 5.54 -11.89 -7.04
N PHE A 11 5.58 -12.64 -5.93
CA PHE A 11 5.11 -12.19 -4.63
C PHE A 11 5.74 -10.86 -4.20
N ILE A 12 7.07 -10.75 -4.32
CA ILE A 12 7.80 -9.53 -3.92
C ILE A 12 7.40 -8.34 -4.81
N ILE A 13 7.37 -8.51 -6.13
CA ILE A 13 7.04 -7.42 -7.07
C ILE A 13 5.62 -6.93 -6.83
N VAL A 14 4.65 -7.86 -6.78
CA VAL A 14 3.23 -7.52 -6.56
C VAL A 14 3.03 -6.90 -5.18
N GLY A 15 3.68 -7.44 -4.15
CA GLY A 15 3.58 -6.90 -2.79
C GLY A 15 4.15 -5.49 -2.67
N ILE A 16 5.32 -5.22 -3.27
CA ILE A 16 5.91 -3.88 -3.26
C ILE A 16 5.02 -2.90 -4.06
N LEU A 17 4.58 -3.27 -5.26
CA LEU A 17 3.75 -2.37 -6.08
C LEU A 17 2.42 -2.04 -5.40
N SER A 18 1.74 -3.05 -4.86
CA SER A 18 0.45 -2.87 -4.18
C SER A 18 0.60 -2.09 -2.88
N GLY A 19 1.64 -2.38 -2.10
CA GLY A 19 1.94 -1.62 -0.88
C GLY A 19 2.27 -0.15 -1.15
N PHE A 20 3.05 0.13 -2.20
CA PHE A 20 3.36 1.49 -2.61
C PHE A 20 2.13 2.24 -3.15
N ALA A 21 1.28 1.58 -3.93
CA ALA A 21 0.03 2.16 -4.40
C ALA A 21 -0.91 2.55 -3.25
N ILE A 22 -1.07 1.66 -2.26
CA ILE A 22 -1.91 1.92 -1.08
C ILE A 22 -1.32 3.06 -0.25
N PHE A 23 0.00 3.12 -0.10
CA PHE A 23 0.68 4.23 0.57
C PHE A 23 0.37 5.57 -0.09
N ILE A 24 0.52 5.68 -1.42
CA ILE A 24 0.19 6.90 -2.16
C ILE A 24 -1.29 7.26 -1.98
N ILE A 25 -2.21 6.29 -2.12
CA ILE A 25 -3.64 6.53 -1.96
C ILE A 25 -3.94 7.06 -0.56
N ALA A 26 -3.36 6.48 0.49
CA ALA A 26 -3.57 6.91 1.88
C ALA A 26 -3.06 8.34 2.13
N VAL A 27 -1.89 8.69 1.59
CA VAL A 27 -1.33 10.04 1.70
C VAL A 27 -2.17 11.05 0.92
N MET A 28 -2.58 10.72 -0.30
CA MET A 28 -3.42 11.60 -1.13
C MET A 28 -4.80 11.82 -0.51
N THR A 29 -5.43 10.76 0.00
CA THR A 29 -6.72 10.85 0.68
C THR A 29 -6.62 11.76 1.91
N PHE A 30 -5.53 11.67 2.66
CA PHE A 30 -5.27 12.56 3.79
C PHE A 30 -5.06 14.00 3.37
N LEU A 31 -4.22 14.22 2.35
CA LEU A 31 -3.91 15.56 1.87
C LEU A 31 -5.17 16.26 1.34
N ILE A 32 -6.02 15.53 0.62
CA ILE A 32 -7.31 16.03 0.14
C ILE A 32 -8.23 16.28 1.32
N SER A 33 -8.43 15.30 2.21
CA SER A 33 -9.34 15.43 3.34
C SER A 33 -8.97 16.59 4.26
N HIS A 34 -7.72 16.63 4.74
CA HIS A 34 -7.25 17.65 5.68
C HIS A 34 -6.98 18.98 5.01
N GLY A 35 -6.47 18.98 3.77
CA GLY A 35 -6.25 20.21 3.00
C GLY A 35 -7.57 20.91 2.67
N VAL A 36 -8.59 20.16 2.24
CA VAL A 36 -9.93 20.71 1.97
C VAL A 36 -10.56 21.22 3.26
N THR A 37 -10.57 20.45 4.36
CA THR A 37 -11.13 20.96 5.63
C THR A 37 -10.39 22.17 6.18
N ASN A 38 -9.05 22.22 6.07
CA ASN A 38 -8.28 23.36 6.58
C ASN A 38 -8.47 24.61 5.71
N LEU A 39 -8.65 24.45 4.39
CA LEU A 39 -9.02 25.55 3.49
C LEU A 39 -10.34 26.23 3.91
N PHE A 40 -11.30 25.45 4.43
CA PHE A 40 -12.59 25.99 4.89
C PHE A 40 -12.61 26.47 6.35
N MET A 41 -11.60 26.11 7.16
CA MET A 41 -11.56 26.44 8.59
C MET A 41 -10.55 27.54 8.95
N GLU A 42 -9.87 28.15 7.98
CA GLU A 42 -8.81 29.16 8.18
C GLU A 42 -7.74 28.72 9.20
N ARG A 43 -7.51 27.41 9.34
CA ARG A 43 -6.51 26.85 10.26
C ARG A 43 -5.20 26.62 9.54
N GLU A 44 -4.10 26.86 10.25
CA GLU A 44 -2.76 26.52 9.76
C GLU A 44 -2.66 25.01 9.46
N PHE A 45 -2.27 24.68 8.23
CA PHE A 45 -2.05 23.31 7.82
C PHE A 45 -0.72 22.81 8.38
N MET A 46 -0.79 22.04 9.46
CA MET A 46 0.35 21.28 9.96
C MET A 46 0.26 19.86 9.44
N PHE A 47 1.24 19.42 8.64
CA PHE A 47 1.28 18.06 8.12
C PHE A 47 1.82 17.10 9.20
N PRO A 48 1.00 16.20 9.77
CA PRO A 48 1.46 15.30 10.82
C PRO A 48 2.29 14.17 10.21
N PHE A 49 3.60 14.17 10.48
CA PHE A 49 4.51 13.09 10.08
C PHE A 49 4.06 11.71 10.62
N ASP A 50 3.37 11.68 11.76
CA ASP A 50 2.80 10.46 12.33
C ASP A 50 1.80 9.77 11.38
N TYR A 51 1.06 10.54 10.57
CA TYR A 51 0.16 9.98 9.58
C TYR A 51 0.90 9.30 8.44
N VAL A 52 2.02 9.87 7.98
CA VAL A 52 2.86 9.26 6.93
C VAL A 52 3.42 7.93 7.41
N THR A 53 3.91 7.88 8.66
CA THR A 53 4.42 6.64 9.26
C THR A 53 3.32 5.58 9.35
N LYS A 54 2.12 5.95 9.77
CA LYS A 54 0.96 5.04 9.80
C LYS A 54 0.56 4.55 8.42
N ALA A 55 0.51 5.45 7.43
CA ALA A 55 0.21 5.10 6.04
C ALA A 55 1.25 4.13 5.45
N LEU A 56 2.52 4.32 5.79
CA LEU A 56 3.62 3.46 5.35
C LEU A 56 3.50 2.06 5.95
N ILE A 57 3.22 1.95 7.26
CA ILE A 57 2.96 0.66 7.91
C ILE A 57 1.76 -0.04 7.26
N MET A 58 0.67 0.69 7.01
CA MET A 58 -0.52 0.16 6.35
C MET A 58 -0.22 -0.34 4.93
N GLY A 59 0.56 0.41 4.16
CA GLY A 59 1.02 0.02 2.83
C GLY A 59 1.86 -1.25 2.86
N VAL A 60 2.82 -1.37 3.79
CA VAL A 60 3.65 -2.58 3.93
C VAL A 60 2.80 -3.81 4.27
N VAL A 61 1.91 -3.68 5.25
CA VAL A 61 1.03 -4.79 5.67
C VAL A 61 0.10 -5.20 4.54
N ALA A 62 -0.54 -4.24 3.87
CA ALA A 62 -1.44 -4.52 2.76
C ALA A 62 -0.70 -5.11 1.56
N GLY A 63 0.50 -4.63 1.25
CA GLY A 63 1.35 -5.21 0.22
C GLY A 63 1.69 -6.68 0.49
N PHE A 64 1.98 -7.03 1.75
CA PHE A 64 2.25 -8.42 2.13
C PHE A 64 1.00 -9.32 1.97
N LEU A 65 -0.17 -8.82 2.36
CA LEU A 65 -1.44 -9.53 2.21
C LEU A 65 -1.81 -9.74 0.73
N VAL A 66 -1.69 -8.69 -0.10
CA VAL A 66 -2.00 -8.76 -1.53
C VAL A 66 -1.01 -9.64 -2.27
N GLY A 67 0.29 -9.47 -2.01
CA GLY A 67 1.33 -10.34 -2.58
C GLY A 67 1.08 -11.81 -2.24
N GLY A 68 0.72 -12.10 -0.97
CA GLY A 68 0.44 -13.45 -0.49
C GLY A 68 -0.80 -14.06 -1.12
N GLY A 69 -1.90 -13.30 -1.16
CA GLY A 69 -3.15 -13.73 -1.80
C GLY A 69 -2.97 -14.01 -3.29
N MET A 70 -2.27 -13.13 -4.01
CA MET A 70 -1.99 -13.30 -5.44
C MET A 70 -1.07 -14.49 -5.71
N TRP A 71 -0.09 -14.74 -4.84
CA TRP A 71 0.77 -15.92 -4.93
C TRP A 71 -0.02 -17.22 -4.74
N ILE A 72 -0.95 -17.27 -3.79
CA ILE A 72 -1.83 -18.42 -3.56
C ILE A 72 -2.76 -18.64 -4.75
N GLN A 73 -3.32 -17.57 -5.33
CA GLN A 73 -4.17 -17.69 -6.53
C GLN A 73 -3.39 -18.22 -7.73
N GLU A 74 -2.17 -17.71 -7.96
CA GLU A 74 -1.30 -18.19 -9.03
C GLU A 74 -0.91 -19.65 -8.83
N TYR A 75 -0.72 -20.10 -7.58
CA TYR A 75 -0.49 -21.51 -7.25
C TYR A 75 -1.73 -22.37 -7.55
N LYS A 76 -2.93 -21.93 -7.17
CA LYS A 76 -4.20 -22.64 -7.46
C LYS A 76 -4.54 -22.69 -8.94
N LYS A 77 -4.13 -21.72 -9.75
CA LYS A 77 -4.41 -21.70 -11.21
C LYS A 77 -3.59 -22.73 -12.00
N ARG A 78 -2.50 -23.26 -11.41
CA ARG A 78 -1.55 -24.16 -12.08
C ARG A 78 -1.69 -25.63 -11.67
N ASN A 79 -2.49 -25.93 -10.65
CA ASN A 79 -2.86 -27.27 -10.19
C ASN A 79 -4.35 -27.51 -10.41
#